data_AF-A0A2J7VAK0-F1
#
_entry.id   AF-A0A2J7VAK0-F1
#
_cell.length_a   1.000
_cell.length_b   1.000
_cell.length_c   1.000
_cell.angle_alpha   90.00
_cell.angle_beta   90.00
_cell.angle_gamma   90.00
#
_symmetry.space_group_name_H-M   'P 1'
#
loop_
_entity.id
_entity.type
_entity.pdbx_description
1 polymer ?
#
loop_
_entity_poly.entity_id
_entity_poly.type
_entity_poly.pdbx_seq_one_letter_code
_entity_poly.pdbx_strand_id
1 'polypeptide(L)'
;MPVEAQTARQPAAPHAAEQQEADYRVIAARCGTPAFEKGFFKDSRAAVAAGLVNKNRMPADVEKSVEALRRSPFVLVATNADCPSQLAQLKEVQKARKEAIRTGRARRP
;
A
#
# COMPACT_ATOMS: atom_id res chain seq x y z
N MET A 1 17.04 28.80 -23.19
CA MET A 1 15.72 28.43 -22.65
C MET A 1 15.91 27.27 -21.66
N PRO A 2 15.89 27.49 -20.34
CA PRO A 2 15.94 26.37 -19.40
C PRO A 2 14.51 25.83 -19.19
N VAL A 3 14.33 24.53 -19.44
CA VAL A 3 13.13 23.78 -19.05
C VAL A 3 13.30 23.42 -17.58
N GLU A 4 12.67 24.17 -16.69
CA GLU A 4 12.61 23.82 -15.28
C GLU A 4 11.72 22.58 -15.13
N ALA A 5 12.38 21.47 -14.79
CA ALA A 5 11.76 20.25 -14.34
C ALA A 5 10.82 20.59 -13.17
N GLN A 6 9.52 20.50 -13.42
CA GLN A 6 8.49 20.55 -12.40
C GLN A 6 8.63 19.30 -11.52
N THR A 7 9.59 19.35 -10.61
CA THR A 7 9.58 18.54 -9.40
C THR A 7 8.50 19.14 -8.53
N ALA A 8 7.25 18.76 -8.82
CA ALA A 8 6.17 18.95 -7.88
C ALA A 8 6.53 18.17 -6.62
N ARG A 9 7.15 18.86 -5.65
CA ARG A 9 7.06 18.48 -4.25
C ARG A 9 5.57 18.51 -3.93
N GLN A 10 4.90 17.39 -4.19
CA GLN A 10 3.56 17.17 -3.65
C GLN A 10 3.67 17.40 -2.14
N PRO A 11 2.74 18.16 -1.53
CA PRO A 11 2.67 18.22 -0.09
C PRO A 11 2.64 16.78 0.41
N ALA A 12 3.39 16.46 1.47
CA ALA A 12 3.29 15.17 2.13
C ALA A 12 1.88 15.07 2.73
N ALA A 13 0.92 14.79 1.86
CA ALA A 13 -0.49 14.89 2.11
C ALA A 13 -0.90 13.61 2.85
N PRO A 14 -1.95 13.67 3.68
CA PRO A 14 -2.57 12.49 4.31
C PRO A 14 -2.96 11.36 3.31
N HIS A 15 -2.83 11.60 2.01
CA HIS A 15 -3.01 10.64 0.92
C HIS A 15 -1.77 9.80 0.58
N ALA A 16 -0.55 10.15 1.00
CA ALA A 16 0.65 9.42 0.57
C ALA A 16 0.65 7.94 1.03
N ALA A 17 0.27 7.69 2.29
CA ALA A 17 0.16 6.33 2.83
C ALA A 17 -1.00 5.54 2.20
N GLU A 18 -2.13 6.21 1.93
CA GLU A 18 -3.30 5.63 1.26
C GLU A 18 -2.98 5.28 -0.21
N GLN A 19 -2.24 6.17 -0.88
CA GLN A 19 -1.77 5.96 -2.24
C GLN A 19 -0.78 4.79 -2.31
N GLN A 20 0.16 4.72 -1.36
CA GLN A 20 1.11 3.62 -1.27
C GLN A 20 0.39 2.28 -1.01
N GLU A 21 -0.66 2.27 -0.19
CA GLU A 21 -1.51 1.08 -0.01
C GLU A 21 -2.22 0.67 -1.31
N ALA A 22 -2.74 1.65 -2.06
CA ALA A 22 -3.37 1.40 -3.34
C ALA A 22 -2.38 0.78 -4.33
N ASP A 23 -1.16 1.32 -4.39
CA ASP A 23 -0.09 0.81 -5.24
C ASP A 23 0.29 -0.62 -4.88
N TYR A 24 0.45 -0.93 -3.59
CA TYR A 24 0.74 -2.29 -3.13
C TYR A 24 -0.34 -3.30 -3.51
N ARG A 25 -1.63 -2.92 -3.44
CA ARG A 25 -2.74 -3.78 -3.88
C ARG A 25 -2.67 -4.03 -5.38
N VAL A 26 -2.35 -3.02 -6.19
CA VAL A 26 -2.19 -3.16 -7.65
C VAL A 26 -1.00 -4.06 -7.99
N ILE A 27 0.13 -3.87 -7.32
CA ILE A 27 1.33 -4.70 -7.48
C ILE A 27 1.03 -6.16 -7.10
N ALA A 28 0.30 -6.39 -5.99
CA ALA A 28 -0.10 -7.72 -5.58
C ALA A 28 -0.99 -8.42 -6.62
N ALA A 29 -1.91 -7.68 -7.24
CA ALA A 29 -2.79 -8.20 -8.29
C ALA A 29 -2.05 -8.44 -9.61
N ARG A 30 -1.03 -7.63 -9.92
CA ARG A 30 -0.26 -7.72 -11.17
C ARG A 30 0.81 -8.81 -11.13
N CYS A 31 1.55 -8.88 -10.03
CA CYS A 31 2.73 -9.74 -9.91
C CYS A 31 2.49 -10.98 -9.04
N GLY A 32 1.46 -10.97 -8.19
CA GLY A 32 1.15 -12.08 -7.30
C GLY A 32 0.43 -13.23 -7.99
N THR A 33 0.44 -14.38 -7.33
CA THR A 33 -0.50 -15.45 -7.65
C THR A 33 -1.89 -15.10 -7.11
N PRO A 34 -2.98 -15.68 -7.65
CA PRO A 34 -4.33 -15.42 -7.14
C PRO A 34 -4.49 -15.71 -5.64
N ALA A 35 -3.75 -16.69 -5.11
CA ALA A 35 -3.72 -16.99 -3.68
C ALA A 35 -2.97 -15.92 -2.88
N PHE A 36 -1.82 -15.46 -3.39
CA PHE A 36 -1.05 -14.38 -2.75
C PHE A 36 -1.83 -13.07 -2.73
N GLU A 37 -2.45 -12.69 -3.84
CA GLU A 37 -3.27 -11.48 -3.95
C GLU A 37 -4.38 -11.49 -2.89
N LYS A 38 -5.17 -12.56 -2.81
CA LYS A 38 -6.25 -12.69 -1.83
C LYS A 38 -5.74 -12.57 -0.39
N GLY A 39 -4.62 -13.22 -0.07
CA GLY A 39 -3.98 -13.12 1.24
C GLY A 39 -3.50 -11.70 1.54
N PHE A 40 -2.79 -11.08 0.59
CA PHE A 40 -2.30 -9.71 0.71
C PHE A 40 -3.43 -8.71 0.91
N PHE A 41 -4.52 -8.83 0.16
CA PHE A 41 -5.69 -7.95 0.29
C PHE A 41 -6.39 -8.08 1.64
N LYS A 42 -6.41 -9.28 2.22
CA LYS A 42 -6.93 -9.49 3.57
C LYS A 42 -6.05 -8.79 4.61
N ASP A 43 -4.74 -9.00 4.53
CA ASP A 43 -3.77 -8.38 5.45
C ASP A 43 -3.75 -6.84 5.30
N SER A 44 -3.87 -6.34 4.07
CA SER A 44 -4.01 -4.92 3.74
C SER A 44 -5.22 -4.29 4.40
N ARG A 45 -6.41 -4.90 4.25
CA ARG A 45 -7.64 -4.40 4.89
C ARG A 45 -7.56 -4.44 6.42
N ALA A 46 -6.92 -5.48 6.98
CA ALA A 46 -6.68 -5.57 8.41
C ALA A 46 -5.75 -4.44 8.90
N ALA A 47 -4.74 -4.05 8.12
CA ALA A 47 -3.85 -2.94 8.44
C ALA A 47 -4.58 -1.59 8.41
N VAL A 48 -5.46 -1.36 7.43
CA VAL A 48 -6.31 -0.17 7.39
C VAL A 48 -7.27 -0.12 8.59
N ALA A 49 -7.94 -1.24 8.90
CA ALA A 49 -8.82 -1.35 10.06
C ALA A 49 -8.10 -1.12 11.40
N ALA A 50 -6.82 -1.51 11.48
CA ALA A 50 -5.96 -1.26 12.64
C ALA A 50 -5.38 0.17 12.68
N GLY A 51 -5.69 1.03 11.71
CA GLY A 51 -5.17 2.39 11.63
C GLY A 51 -3.69 2.47 11.25
N LEU A 52 -3.10 1.39 10.72
CA LEU A 52 -1.68 1.33 10.36
C LEU A 52 -1.36 2.08 9.07
N VAL A 53 -2.35 2.28 8.20
CA VAL A 53 -2.20 3.05 6.95
C VAL A 53 -2.42 4.53 7.22
N ASN A 54 -3.53 4.89 7.87
CA ASN A 54 -3.80 6.25 8.29
C ASN A 54 -4.59 6.25 9.60
N LYS A 55 -3.89 6.53 10.71
CA LYS A 55 -4.48 6.55 12.06
C LYS A 55 -5.42 7.72 12.34
N ASN A 56 -5.39 8.76 11.50
CA ASN A 56 -6.15 9.99 11.71
C ASN A 56 -7.50 10.00 10.97
N ARG A 57 -7.85 8.92 10.26
CA ARG A 57 -9.09 8.81 9.48
C ARG A 57 -9.84 7.54 9.82
N MET A 58 -11.15 7.56 9.58
CA MET A 58 -11.98 6.38 9.72
C MET A 58 -11.55 5.31 8.71
N PRO A 59 -11.40 4.04 9.12
CA PRO A 59 -10.95 2.98 8.22
C PRO A 59 -11.79 2.83 6.94
N ALA A 60 -13.11 3.05 7.03
CA ALA A 60 -14.00 3.00 5.88
C ALA A 60 -13.67 4.08 4.83
N ASP A 61 -13.35 5.30 5.26
CA ASP A 61 -12.95 6.38 4.36
C ASP A 61 -11.56 6.15 3.77
N VAL A 62 -10.66 5.54 4.55
CA VAL A 62 -9.34 5.13 4.07
C VAL A 62 -9.48 4.06 3.00
N GLU A 63 -10.27 3.00 3.22
CA GLU A 63 -10.53 1.97 2.21
C GLU A 63 -11.10 2.57 0.91
N LYS A 64 -12.10 3.45 1.02
CA LYS A 64 -12.67 4.14 -0.13
C LYS A 64 -11.63 4.98 -0.87
N SER A 65 -10.76 5.66 -0.13
CA SER A 65 -9.66 6.45 -0.70
C SER A 65 -8.64 5.55 -1.41
N VAL A 66 -8.23 4.45 -0.79
CA VAL A 66 -7.31 3.45 -1.38
C VAL A 66 -7.87 2.86 -2.67
N GLU A 67 -9.16 2.58 -2.73
CA GLU A 67 -9.81 2.11 -3.96
C GLU A 67 -9.82 3.17 -5.06
N ALA A 68 -10.11 4.43 -4.70
CA ALA A 68 -10.11 5.55 -5.64
C ALA A 68 -8.71 5.91 -6.16
N LEU A 69 -7.67 5.70 -5.34
CA LEU A 69 -6.27 6.02 -5.66
C LEU A 69 -5.55 4.93 -6.46
N ARG A 70 -6.25 3.86 -6.87
CA ARG A 70 -5.64 2.78 -7.65
C ARG A 70 -5.07 3.30 -8.97
N ARG A 71 -3.74 3.24 -9.09
CA ARG A 71 -3.02 3.61 -10.30
C ARG A 71 -2.97 2.44 -11.29
N SER A 72 -2.74 2.78 -12.55
CA SER A 72 -2.57 1.78 -13.61
C SER A 72 -1.39 0.86 -13.28
N PRO A 73 -1.54 -0.47 -13.41
CA PRO A 73 -0.48 -1.43 -13.10
C PRO A 73 0.77 -1.22 -13.96
N PHE A 74 0.64 -0.69 -15.18
CA PHE A 74 1.76 -0.39 -16.06
C PHE A 74 2.64 0.76 -15.57
N VAL A 75 2.11 1.64 -14.70
CA VAL A 75 2.89 2.73 -14.09
C VAL A 75 3.70 2.21 -12.89
N LEU A 76 3.21 1.17 -12.20
CA LEU A 76 3.82 0.64 -10.99
C LEU A 76 4.78 -0.51 -11.27
N VAL A 77 4.50 -1.30 -12.32
CA VAL A 77 5.29 -2.44 -12.75
C VAL A 77 5.49 -2.29 -14.25
N ALA A 78 6.64 -1.73 -14.64
CA ALA A 78 6.97 -1.49 -16.04
C ALA A 78 7.12 -2.81 -16.81
N THR A 79 7.75 -3.81 -16.20
CA THR A 79 7.95 -5.12 -16.82
C THR A 79 7.66 -6.26 -15.84
N ASN A 80 7.30 -7.45 -16.36
CA ASN A 80 7.11 -8.63 -15.51
C ASN A 80 8.41 -9.10 -14.84
N ALA A 81 9.59 -8.67 -15.32
CA ALA A 81 10.87 -8.97 -14.69
C ALA A 81 11.04 -8.27 -13.33
N ASP A 82 10.28 -7.20 -13.08
CA ASP A 82 10.29 -6.48 -11.81
C ASP A 82 9.47 -7.21 -10.71
N CYS A 83 8.62 -8.16 -11.10
CA CYS A 83 7.69 -8.83 -10.18
C CYS A 83 8.35 -9.56 -9.00
N PRO A 84 9.49 -10.26 -9.13
CA PRO A 84 10.14 -10.89 -7.98
C PRO A 84 10.55 -9.88 -6.91
N SER A 85 11.13 -8.74 -7.31
CA SER A 85 11.55 -7.66 -6.42
C SER A 85 10.36 -6.99 -5.74
N GLN A 86 9.30 -6.73 -6.51
CA GLN A 86 8.06 -6.17 -6.01
C GLN A 86 7.36 -7.09 -5.00
N LEU A 87 7.30 -8.40 -5.27
CA LEU A 87 6.74 -9.38 -4.34
C LEU A 87 7.57 -9.52 -3.06
N ALA A 88 8.91 -9.42 -3.16
CA ALA A 88 9.77 -9.41 -1.98
C ALA A 88 9.45 -8.20 -1.09
N GLN A 89 9.28 -7.01 -1.67
CA GLN A 89 8.85 -5.83 -0.94
C GLN A 89 7.49 -6.03 -0.26
N LEU A 90 6.50 -6.59 -0.97
CA LEU A 90 5.17 -6.85 -0.40
C LEU A 90 5.20 -7.85 0.77
N LYS A 91 6.09 -8.85 0.74
CA LYS A 91 6.28 -9.78 1.85
C LYS A 91 6.84 -9.09 3.09
N GLU A 92 7.81 -8.20 2.92
CA GLU A 92 8.35 -7.40 4.03
C GLU A 92 7.27 -6.48 4.63
N VAL A 93 6.44 -5.86 3.78
CA VAL A 93 5.29 -5.05 4.24
C VAL A 93 4.31 -5.90 5.05
N GLN A 94 3.97 -7.11 4.61
CA GLN A 94 3.11 -8.01 5.39
C GLN A 94 3.74 -8.40 6.73
N LYS A 95 5.04 -8.69 6.75
CA LYS A 95 5.77 -9.05 7.97
C LYS A 95 5.74 -7.90 8.99
N ALA A 96 6.12 -6.70 8.56
CA ALA A 96 6.11 -5.51 9.40
C ALA A 96 4.72 -5.21 9.97
N ARG A 97 3.66 -5.37 9.15
CA ARG A 97 2.27 -5.20 9.60
C ARG A 97 1.85 -6.24 10.62
N LYS A 98 2.18 -7.53 10.40
CA LYS A 98 1.87 -8.60 11.36
C LYS A 98 2.52 -8.33 12.71
N GLU A 99 3.75 -7.86 12.72
CA GLU A 99 4.46 -7.45 13.94
C GLU A 99 3.82 -6.23 14.60
N ALA A 100 3.47 -5.19 13.83
CA ALA A 100 2.79 -3.99 14.33
C ALA A 100 1.40 -4.30 14.91
N ILE A 101 0.61 -5.17 14.27
CA ILE A 101 -0.70 -5.60 14.78
C ILE A 101 -0.55 -6.41 16.06
N ARG A 102 0.42 -7.34 16.10
CA ARG A 102 0.67 -8.19 17.27
C ARG A 102 1.12 -7.36 18.47
N THR A 103 2.04 -6.42 18.27
CA THR A 103 2.57 -5.54 19.32
C THR A 103 1.56 -4.46 19.74
N GLY A 104 0.79 -3.92 18.80
CA GLY A 104 -0.29 -2.96 19.10
C GLY A 104 -1.43 -3.57 19.93
N ARG A 105 -1.76 -4.85 19.71
CA ARG A 105 -2.71 -5.58 20.56
C ARG A 105 -2.21 -5.84 21.98
N ALA A 106 -0.90 -6.01 22.16
CA ALA A 106 -0.30 -6.22 23.48
C ALA A 106 -0.22 -4.94 24.34
N ARG A 107 -0.48 -3.77 23.75
CA ARG A 107 -0.37 -2.45 24.40
C ARG A 107 -1.72 -1.81 24.75
N ARG A 108 -2.81 -2.56 24.69
CA ARG A 108 -4.13 -2.08 25.11
C ARG A 108 -4.33 -2.46 26.60
N PRO A 109 -4.31 -1.50 27.55
CA PRO A 109 -4.67 -1.76 28.95
C PRO A 109 -6.15 -2.15 29.08
#